data_AF-A0A0W0VHM3-F1
#
_entry.id   AF-A0A0W0VHM3-F1
#
_cell.length_a   1.000
_cell.length_b   1.000
_cell.length_c   1.000
_cell.angle_alpha   90.00
_cell.angle_beta   90.00
_cell.angle_gamma   90.00
#
_symmetry.space_group_name_H-M   'P 1'
#
loop_
_entity.id
_entity.type
_entity.pdbx_description
1 polymer ?
#
loop_
_entity_poly.entity_id
_entity_poly.type
_entity_poly.pdbx_seq_one_letter_code
_entity_poly.pdbx_strand_id
1 'polypeptide(L)'
;MNDLKRFFLFLSIHWLLGSLLFLFVFGRQFSFDTLMGNPLTSSFNGTHIYLSSLLATIILFLIYKNKLAKQPYPYFMFGFYIGNLSLVILFVIDAILQNNLLWQWPYFLQILYVPFLQLIVAYIFAFPFLSLLPAWGAAYCLYKWEIHGS
;
A
#
# COMPACT_ATOMS: atom_id res chain seq x y z
N MET A 1 -3.79 -7.15 25.18
CA MET A 1 -4.32 -6.05 24.33
C MET A 1 -5.45 -6.61 23.48
N ASN A 2 -6.58 -5.89 23.29
CA ASN A 2 -7.66 -6.33 22.39
C ASN A 2 -7.12 -6.41 20.94
N ASP A 3 -7.57 -7.40 20.15
CA ASP A 3 -7.12 -7.65 18.77
C ASP A 3 -7.28 -6.42 17.87
N LEU A 4 -8.32 -5.63 18.11
CA LEU A 4 -8.56 -4.38 17.39
C LEU A 4 -7.50 -3.31 17.71
N LYS A 5 -7.05 -3.23 18.98
CA LYS A 5 -5.95 -2.33 19.38
C LYS A 5 -4.62 -2.78 18.79
N ARG A 6 -4.34 -4.09 18.77
CA ARG A 6 -3.15 -4.66 18.10
C ARG A 6 -3.10 -4.32 16.63
N PHE A 7 -4.24 -4.43 15.96
CA PHE A 7 -4.37 -4.10 14.55
C PHE A 7 -4.07 -2.62 14.28
N PHE A 8 -4.65 -1.70 15.05
CA PHE A 8 -4.36 -0.27 14.89
C PHE A 8 -2.91 0.09 15.19
N LEU A 9 -2.31 -0.53 16.21
CA LEU A 9 -0.90 -0.33 16.53
C LEU A 9 0.00 -0.83 15.38
N PHE A 10 -0.26 -2.04 14.88
CA PHE A 10 0.42 -2.58 13.71
C PHE A 10 0.32 -1.62 12.51
N LEU A 11 -0.89 -1.14 12.20
CA LEU A 11 -1.10 -0.26 11.04
C LEU A 11 -0.35 1.07 11.18
N SER A 12 -0.36 1.65 12.38
CA SER A 12 0.32 2.91 12.68
C SER A 12 1.83 2.78 12.48
N ILE A 13 2.42 1.69 12.99
CA ILE A 13 3.85 1.41 12.83
C ILE A 13 4.16 1.10 11.36
N HIS A 14 3.32 0.32 10.69
CA HIS A 14 3.48 -0.04 9.29
C HIS A 14 3.52 1.21 8.40
N TRP A 15 2.59 2.15 8.57
CA TRP A 15 2.57 3.39 7.80
C TRP A 15 3.72 4.33 8.13
N LEU A 16 4.12 4.41 9.41
CA LEU A 16 5.27 5.21 9.81
C LEU A 16 6.56 4.69 9.18
N LEU A 17 6.80 3.37 9.27
CA LEU A 17 7.96 2.73 8.65
C LEU A 17 7.91 2.84 7.13
N GLY A 18 6.72 2.73 6.52
CA GLY A 18 6.55 2.90 5.08
C GLY A 18 6.90 4.31 4.62
N SER A 19 6.46 5.32 5.37
CA SER A 19 6.77 6.73 5.09
C SER A 19 8.26 7.03 5.25
N LEU A 20 8.91 6.47 6.29
CA LEU A 20 10.35 6.58 6.47
C LEU A 20 11.11 5.90 5.34
N LEU A 21 10.72 4.67 4.96
CA LEU A 21 11.34 3.95 3.86
C LEU A 21 11.24 4.73 2.54
N PHE A 22 10.07 5.31 2.27
CA PHE A 22 9.88 6.17 1.09
C PHE A 22 10.85 7.36 1.09
N LEU A 23 11.00 8.03 2.23
CA LEU A 23 11.95 9.15 2.38
C LEU A 23 13.41 8.71 2.18
N PHE A 24 13.79 7.53 2.68
CA PHE A 24 15.14 7.00 2.53
C PHE A 24 15.46 6.57 1.10
N VAL A 25 14.53 5.89 0.43
CA VAL A 25 14.74 5.33 -0.92
C VAL A 25 14.77 6.43 -1.98
N PHE A 26 13.84 7.39 -1.92
CA PHE A 26 13.69 8.41 -2.94
C PHE A 26 14.35 9.76 -2.59
N GLY A 27 14.79 9.92 -1.34
CA GLY A 27 15.40 11.14 -0.85
C GLY A 27 14.39 12.24 -0.54
N ARG A 28 14.81 13.18 0.31
CA ARG A 28 13.93 14.23 0.86
C ARG A 28 13.20 15.02 -0.22
N GLN A 29 13.94 15.58 -1.19
CA GLN A 29 13.37 16.51 -2.16
C GLN A 29 12.25 15.85 -2.97
N PHE A 30 12.53 14.68 -3.56
CA PHE A 30 11.54 13.93 -4.33
C PHE A 30 10.31 13.54 -3.50
N SER A 31 10.53 13.08 -2.27
CA SER A 31 9.41 12.71 -1.40
C SER A 31 8.52 13.91 -1.06
N PHE A 32 9.10 15.08 -0.78
CA PHE A 32 8.35 16.31 -0.52
C PHE A 32 7.62 16.82 -1.77
N ASP A 33 8.27 16.79 -2.93
CA ASP A 33 7.65 17.18 -4.19
C ASP A 33 6.47 16.27 -4.55
N THR A 34 6.60 14.97 -4.28
CA THR A 34 5.51 14.00 -4.44
C THR A 34 4.35 14.29 -3.49
N LEU A 35 4.64 14.61 -2.22
CA LEU A 35 3.65 14.97 -1.19
C LEU A 35 2.89 16.26 -1.53
N MET A 36 3.59 17.28 -2.04
CA MET A 36 3.05 18.61 -2.30
C MET A 36 2.56 18.80 -3.74
N GLY A 37 2.71 17.77 -4.59
CA GLY A 37 2.19 17.79 -5.95
C GLY A 37 0.69 18.09 -5.97
N ASN A 38 0.20 18.68 -7.06
CA ASN A 38 -1.24 18.85 -7.23
C ASN A 38 -1.87 17.51 -7.65
N PRO A 39 -2.83 16.96 -6.88
CA PRO A 39 -3.43 15.66 -7.17
C PRO A 39 -4.16 15.60 -8.51
N LEU A 40 -4.59 16.74 -9.06
CA LEU A 40 -5.32 16.78 -10.33
C LEU A 40 -4.42 16.81 -11.57
N THR A 41 -3.14 17.13 -11.41
CA THR A 41 -2.24 17.38 -12.55
C THR A 41 -0.96 16.54 -12.54
N SER A 42 -0.50 16.08 -11.38
CA SER A 42 0.70 15.23 -11.29
C SER A 42 0.35 13.75 -11.47
N SER A 43 1.05 13.07 -12.37
CA SER A 43 0.91 11.63 -12.62
C SER A 43 1.29 10.73 -11.44
N PHE A 44 2.03 11.25 -10.46
CA PHE A 44 2.44 10.55 -9.26
C PHE A 44 2.34 11.51 -8.07
N ASN A 45 1.31 11.33 -7.24
CA ASN A 45 0.96 12.24 -6.15
C ASN A 45 0.87 11.53 -4.81
N GLY A 46 1.39 12.15 -3.75
CA GLY A 46 1.31 11.65 -2.38
C GLY A 46 -0.13 11.37 -1.95
N THR A 47 -1.08 12.23 -2.33
CA THR A 47 -2.51 12.04 -2.06
C THR A 47 -3.02 10.72 -2.64
N HIS A 48 -2.67 10.39 -3.88
CA HIS A 48 -3.10 9.13 -4.51
C HIS A 48 -2.45 7.92 -3.84
N ILE A 49 -1.17 8.03 -3.46
CA ILE A 49 -0.43 6.98 -2.76
C ILE A 49 -1.05 6.71 -1.38
N TYR A 50 -1.38 7.74 -0.61
CA TYR A 50 -2.02 7.57 0.69
C TYR A 50 -3.45 7.06 0.54
N LEU A 51 -4.21 7.58 -0.42
CA LEU A 51 -5.57 7.13 -0.68
C LEU A 51 -5.61 5.66 -1.11
N SER A 52 -4.70 5.24 -1.99
CA SER A 52 -4.63 3.85 -2.45
C SER A 52 -4.24 2.90 -1.31
N SER A 53 -3.28 3.29 -0.47
CA SER A 53 -2.88 2.54 0.73
C SER A 53 -4.01 2.44 1.76
N LEU A 54 -4.75 3.54 1.99
CA LEU A 54 -5.90 3.58 2.89
C LEU A 54 -7.03 2.67 2.37
N LEU A 55 -7.40 2.79 1.09
CA LEU A 55 -8.43 1.95 0.48
C LEU A 55 -8.04 0.47 0.52
N ALA A 56 -6.79 0.15 0.18
CA ALA A 56 -6.27 -1.21 0.26
C ALA A 56 -6.38 -1.78 1.68
N THR A 57 -6.01 -0.99 2.68
CA THR A 57 -6.11 -1.37 4.10
C THR A 57 -7.56 -1.66 4.49
N ILE A 58 -8.51 -0.77 4.15
CA ILE A 58 -9.92 -0.93 4.49
C ILE A 58 -10.50 -2.19 3.80
N ILE A 59 -10.26 -2.34 2.50
CA ILE A 59 -10.76 -3.47 1.72
C ILE A 59 -10.24 -4.79 2.30
N LEU A 60 -8.92 -4.88 2.53
CA LEU A 60 -8.32 -6.10 3.08
C LEU A 60 -8.78 -6.36 4.50
N PHE A 61 -8.95 -5.33 5.34
CA PHE A 61 -9.48 -5.52 6.68
C PHE A 61 -10.89 -6.12 6.63
N LEU A 62 -11.78 -5.58 5.78
CA LEU A 62 -13.15 -6.07 5.66
C LEU A 62 -13.21 -7.52 5.15
N ILE A 63 -12.40 -7.87 4.14
CA ILE A 63 -12.43 -9.18 3.49
C ILE A 63 -11.66 -10.24 4.31
N TYR A 64 -10.50 -9.87 4.84
CA TYR A 64 -9.53 -10.83 5.37
C TYR A 64 -9.43 -10.85 6.90
N LYS A 65 -10.08 -9.96 7.66
CA LYS A 65 -10.00 -9.95 9.15
C LYS A 65 -10.15 -11.32 9.80
N ASN A 66 -11.10 -12.13 9.31
CA ASN A 66 -11.39 -13.45 9.88
C ASN A 66 -10.44 -14.57 9.38
N LYS A 67 -9.83 -14.38 8.20
CA LYS A 67 -8.91 -15.34 7.57
C LYS A 67 -7.47 -15.12 8.01
N LEU A 68 -7.07 -13.87 8.22
CA LEU A 68 -5.74 -13.49 8.66
C LEU A 68 -5.38 -14.16 9.98
N ALA A 69 -6.28 -14.14 10.96
CA ALA A 69 -6.07 -14.74 12.27
C ALA A 69 -5.71 -16.25 12.24
N LYS A 70 -5.97 -16.94 11.12
CA LYS A 70 -5.67 -18.37 10.93
C LYS A 70 -4.35 -18.62 10.18
N GLN A 71 -3.68 -17.58 9.69
CA GLN A 71 -2.41 -17.71 8.97
C GLN A 71 -1.23 -17.70 9.97
N PRO A 72 -0.10 -18.36 9.62
CA PRO A 72 1.07 -18.43 10.50
C PRO A 72 1.72 -17.06 10.76
N TYR A 73 1.49 -16.06 9.91
CA TYR A 73 2.00 -14.69 10.05
C TYR A 73 0.96 -13.64 9.61
N PRO A 74 -0.12 -13.43 10.39
CA PRO A 74 -1.26 -12.60 9.99
C PRO A 74 -0.84 -11.19 9.60
N TYR A 75 -0.12 -10.52 10.47
CA TYR A 75 0.26 -9.12 10.30
C TYR A 75 1.26 -8.91 9.15
N PHE A 76 2.18 -9.85 8.97
CA PHE A 76 3.11 -9.82 7.85
C PHE A 76 2.40 -9.96 6.50
N MET A 77 1.57 -11.00 6.36
CA MET A 77 0.81 -11.25 5.14
C MET A 77 -0.14 -10.08 4.84
N PHE A 78 -0.74 -9.50 5.89
CA PHE A 78 -1.58 -8.33 5.75
C PHE A 78 -0.84 -7.13 5.16
N GLY A 79 0.34 -6.79 5.70
CA GLY A 79 1.16 -5.69 5.18
C GLY A 79 1.59 -5.92 3.71
N PHE A 80 1.95 -7.15 3.36
CA PHE A 80 2.28 -7.50 1.97
C PHE A 80 1.07 -7.35 1.03
N TYR A 81 -0.11 -7.79 1.46
CA TYR A 81 -1.33 -7.61 0.67
C TYR A 81 -1.73 -6.14 0.52
N ILE A 82 -1.53 -5.31 1.56
CA ILE A 82 -1.73 -3.86 1.47
C ILE A 82 -0.84 -3.29 0.38
N GLY A 83 0.46 -3.61 0.38
CA GLY A 83 1.40 -3.13 -0.64
C GLY A 83 0.93 -3.44 -2.06
N ASN A 84 0.58 -4.69 -2.32
CA ASN A 84 0.10 -5.13 -3.64
C ASN A 84 -1.19 -4.43 -4.07
N LEU A 85 -2.21 -4.45 -3.20
CA LEU A 85 -3.50 -3.88 -3.53
C LEU A 85 -3.42 -2.35 -3.67
N SER A 86 -2.56 -1.70 -2.88
CA SER A 86 -2.32 -0.25 -3.00
C SER A 86 -1.72 0.14 -4.35
N LEU A 87 -0.81 -0.67 -4.91
CA LEU A 87 -0.28 -0.45 -6.26
C LEU A 87 -1.36 -0.61 -7.32
N VAL A 88 -2.19 -1.66 -7.22
CA VAL A 88 -3.30 -1.86 -8.16
C VAL A 88 -4.28 -0.69 -8.12
N ILE A 89 -4.68 -0.25 -6.92
CA ILE A 89 -5.58 0.89 -6.76
C ILE A 89 -4.94 2.18 -7.28
N LEU A 90 -3.65 2.40 -7.00
CA LEU A 90 -2.90 3.56 -7.49
C LEU A 90 -2.90 3.60 -9.03
N PHE A 91 -2.58 2.48 -9.67
CA PHE A 91 -2.57 2.36 -11.13
C PHE A 91 -3.96 2.58 -11.75
N VAL A 92 -5.03 2.14 -11.09
CA VAL A 92 -6.40 2.44 -11.52
C VAL A 92 -6.70 3.93 -11.41
N ILE A 93 -6.37 4.56 -10.27
CA ILE A 93 -6.57 6.00 -10.06
C ILE A 93 -5.80 6.80 -11.13
N ASP A 94 -4.54 6.49 -11.35
CA ASP A 94 -3.70 7.18 -12.32
C ASP A 94 -4.21 7.00 -13.76
N ALA A 95 -4.66 5.79 -14.12
CA ALA A 95 -5.25 5.53 -15.44
C ALA A 95 -6.53 6.33 -15.69
N ILE A 96 -7.38 6.49 -14.67
CA ILE A 96 -8.61 7.30 -14.73
C ILE A 96 -8.26 8.78 -14.89
N LEU A 97 -7.35 9.30 -14.07
CA LEU A 97 -7.05 10.73 -14.02
C LEU A 97 -6.27 11.23 -15.23
N GLN A 98 -5.39 10.42 -15.80
CA GLN A 98 -4.57 10.82 -16.95
C GLN A 98 -5.32 10.75 -18.29
N ASN A 99 -6.62 10.43 -18.31
CA ASN A 99 -7.40 10.16 -19.53
C ASN A 99 -6.73 9.13 -20.47
N ASN A 100 -5.81 8.31 -19.95
CA ASN A 100 -5.18 7.23 -20.69
C ASN A 100 -6.20 6.14 -21.09
N LEU A 101 -7.37 6.15 -20.48
CA LEU A 101 -8.49 5.28 -20.79
C LEU A 101 -9.40 5.91 -21.85
N LEU A 102 -9.41 5.30 -23.03
CA LEU A 102 -10.44 5.55 -24.01
C LEU A 102 -11.76 4.97 -23.48
N TRP A 103 -12.70 5.83 -23.09
CA TRP A 103 -14.01 5.45 -22.54
C TRP A 103 -14.96 4.77 -23.54
N GLN A 104 -14.54 4.59 -24.79
CA GLN A 104 -15.31 3.91 -25.83
C GLN A 104 -15.17 2.40 -25.71
N TRP A 105 -16.25 1.65 -25.90
CA TRP A 105 -16.17 0.18 -26.03
C TRP A 105 -15.33 -0.19 -27.26
N PRO A 106 -14.41 -1.18 -27.20
CA PRO A 106 -14.07 -2.04 -26.06
C PRO A 106 -12.92 -1.51 -25.20
N TYR A 107 -12.39 -0.33 -25.52
CA TYR A 107 -11.16 0.20 -24.92
C TYR A 107 -11.26 0.47 -23.43
N PHE A 108 -12.44 0.77 -22.86
CA PHE A 108 -12.54 0.91 -21.40
C PHE A 108 -12.17 -0.37 -20.64
N LEU A 109 -12.22 -1.55 -21.28
CA LEU A 109 -11.75 -2.82 -20.69
C LEU A 109 -10.26 -2.77 -20.35
N GLN A 110 -9.50 -1.80 -20.89
CA GLN A 110 -8.13 -1.50 -20.47
C GLN A 110 -8.00 -1.26 -18.97
N ILE A 111 -9.02 -0.72 -18.31
CA ILE A 111 -9.01 -0.51 -16.86
C ILE A 111 -8.87 -1.82 -16.09
N LEU A 112 -9.28 -2.95 -16.69
CA LEU A 112 -9.27 -4.26 -16.05
C LEU A 112 -7.92 -4.99 -16.18
N TYR A 113 -7.07 -4.65 -17.17
CA TYR A 113 -5.83 -5.37 -17.41
C TYR A 113 -4.56 -4.51 -17.32
N VAL A 114 -4.64 -3.21 -17.64
CA VAL A 114 -3.48 -2.30 -17.59
C VAL A 114 -2.87 -2.22 -16.18
N PRO A 115 -3.64 -2.09 -15.09
CA PRO A 115 -3.09 -2.10 -13.74
C PRO A 115 -2.32 -3.40 -13.41
N PHE A 116 -2.75 -4.53 -13.96
CA PHE A 116 -2.07 -5.82 -13.74
C PHE A 116 -0.77 -5.93 -14.54
N LEU A 117 -0.73 -5.40 -15.77
CA LEU A 117 0.52 -5.29 -16.53
C LEU A 117 1.51 -4.37 -15.81
N GLN A 118 1.06 -3.22 -15.31
CA GLN A 118 1.88 -2.31 -14.51
C GLN A 118 2.35 -2.96 -13.22
N LEU A 119 1.52 -3.78 -12.57
CA LEU A 119 1.92 -4.57 -11.41
C LEU A 119 3.02 -5.57 -11.77
N ILE A 120 2.91 -6.28 -12.89
CA ILE A 120 3.97 -7.20 -13.36
C ILE A 120 5.28 -6.45 -13.58
N VAL A 121 5.24 -5.27 -14.21
CA VAL A 121 6.42 -4.41 -14.36
C VAL A 121 6.98 -3.99 -13.01
N ALA A 122 6.12 -3.60 -12.06
CA ALA A 122 6.54 -3.25 -10.71
C ALA A 122 7.22 -4.42 -9.99
N TYR A 123 6.76 -5.66 -10.21
CA TYR A 123 7.40 -6.88 -9.71
C TYR A 123 8.80 -7.10 -10.30
N ILE A 124 9.01 -6.81 -11.59
CA ILE A 124 10.34 -6.88 -12.23
C ILE A 124 11.32 -5.94 -11.54
N PHE A 125 10.87 -4.74 -11.16
CA PHE A 125 11.66 -3.76 -10.40
C PHE A 125 11.63 -3.97 -8.88
N ALA A 126 11.03 -5.07 -8.43
CA ALA A 126 10.87 -5.42 -7.02
C ALA A 126 10.15 -4.39 -6.14
N PHE A 127 9.41 -3.43 -6.72
CA PHE A 127 8.67 -2.41 -5.95
C PHE A 127 7.68 -2.99 -4.95
N PRO A 128 6.86 -4.02 -5.26
CA PRO A 128 5.96 -4.62 -4.28
C PRO A 128 6.70 -5.20 -3.07
N PHE A 129 7.94 -5.67 -3.24
CA PHE A 129 8.74 -6.23 -2.14
C PHE A 129 9.25 -5.16 -1.17
N LEU A 130 9.30 -3.88 -1.56
CA LEU A 130 9.61 -2.80 -0.63
C LEU A 130 8.56 -2.68 0.48
N SER A 131 7.31 -3.09 0.23
CA SER A 131 6.26 -3.15 1.26
C SER A 131 6.51 -4.20 2.35
N LEU A 132 7.41 -5.16 2.11
CA LEU A 132 7.79 -6.17 3.10
C LEU A 132 8.57 -5.57 4.26
N LEU A 133 9.43 -4.59 4.01
CA LEU A 133 10.26 -3.96 5.04
C LEU A 133 9.42 -3.30 6.15
N PRO A 134 8.45 -2.42 5.86
CA PRO A 134 7.59 -1.85 6.90
C PRO A 134 6.64 -2.90 7.50
N ALA A 135 6.24 -3.94 6.76
CA ALA A 135 5.43 -5.03 7.30
C ALA A 135 6.22 -5.87 8.33
N TRP A 136 7.48 -6.21 8.04
CA TRP A 136 8.39 -6.89 8.96
C TRP A 136 8.70 -6.03 10.18
N GLY A 137 9.07 -4.77 9.98
CA GLY A 137 9.36 -3.88 11.10
C GLY A 137 8.15 -3.70 12.01
N ALA A 138 6.95 -3.53 11.46
CA ALA A 138 5.73 -3.40 12.25
C ALA A 138 5.36 -4.68 13.00
N ALA A 139 5.47 -5.85 12.36
CA ALA A 139 5.26 -7.13 13.02
C ALA A 139 6.28 -7.38 14.13
N TYR A 140 7.55 -7.03 13.92
CA TYR A 140 8.61 -7.15 14.91
C TYR A 140 8.39 -6.23 16.12
N CYS A 141 8.02 -4.97 15.88
CA CYS A 141 7.68 -4.03 16.96
C CYS A 141 6.50 -4.54 17.79
N LEU A 142 5.45 -5.07 17.13
CA LEU A 142 4.31 -5.66 17.82
C LEU A 142 4.73 -6.87 18.67
N TYR A 143 5.53 -7.78 18.12
CA TYR A 143 6.06 -8.94 18.85
C TYR A 143 6.91 -8.54 20.06
N LYS A 144 7.80 -7.56 19.92
CA LYS A 144 8.62 -7.05 21.03
C LYS A 144 7.77 -6.40 22.12
N TRP A 145 6.77 -5.61 21.74
CA TRP A 145 5.82 -5.04 22.69
C TRP A 145 5.13 -6.13 23.50
N GLU A 146 4.69 -7.21 22.84
CA GLU A 146 3.97 -8.29 23.53
C GLU A 146 4.83 -9.08 24.52
N ILE A 147 6.13 -9.19 24.27
CA ILE A 147 7.05 -9.94 25.16
C ILE A 147 7.61 -9.08 26.29
N HIS A 148 7.88 -7.80 26.04
CA HIS A 148 8.56 -6.91 27.01
C HIS A 148 7.64 -5.86 27.63
N GLY A 149 6.41 -5.72 27.13
CA GLY A 149 5.40 -4.78 27.62
C GLY A 149 4.32 -5.43 28.50
N SER A 150 4.55 -6.65 28.97
CA SER A 150 3.73 -7.37 29.97
C SER A 150 4.42 -7.40 31.32
#